data_AF-W1YF65-F1
#
_entry.id   AF-W1YF65-F1
#
_cell.length_a   1.000
_cell.length_b   1.000
_cell.length_c   1.000
_cell.angle_alpha   90.00
_cell.angle_beta   90.00
_cell.angle_gamma   90.00
#
_symmetry.space_group_name_H-M   'P 1'
#
loop_
_entity.id
_entity.type
_entity.pdbx_description
1 polymer ?
#
loop_
_entity_poly.entity_id
_entity_poly.type
_entity_poly.pdbx_seq_one_letter_code
_entity_poly.pdbx_strand_id
1 'polypeptide(L)'
;ASFTEGKVVSYPYSVGSEEPTDNRTLHSFAYVLPDVTPEHSLAFEVLTHALLTSPAAPLKQALVKAGIGSDVSGYYLDSIRQPLWTVQATG
;
A
#
# COMPACT_ATOMS: atom_id res chain seq x y z
N ALA A 1 12.63 -17.35 -12.97
CA ALA A 1 11.92 -17.09 -14.23
C ALA A 1 10.87 -16.02 -13.97
N SER A 2 10.72 -15.05 -14.88
CA SER A 2 9.67 -14.03 -14.78
C SER A 2 8.30 -14.68 -14.94
N PHE A 3 7.29 -14.20 -14.21
CA PHE A 3 5.92 -14.69 -14.33
C PHE A 3 5.31 -14.23 -15.66
N THR A 4 4.58 -15.12 -16.33
CA THR A 4 3.87 -14.82 -17.59
C THR A 4 2.52 -14.13 -17.33
N GLU A 5 1.92 -14.39 -16.17
CA GLU A 5 0.68 -13.77 -15.67
C GLU A 5 0.74 -13.63 -14.14
N GLY A 6 -0.17 -12.83 -13.56
CA GLY A 6 -0.24 -12.64 -12.11
C GLY A 6 -0.61 -13.94 -11.39
N LYS A 7 0.12 -14.29 -10.32
CA LYS A 7 -0.17 -15.47 -9.50
C LYS A 7 -0.85 -15.05 -8.21
N VAL A 8 -2.01 -15.64 -7.93
CA VAL A 8 -2.68 -15.54 -6.62
C VAL A 8 -2.22 -16.67 -5.73
N VAL A 9 -1.86 -16.35 -4.49
CA VAL A 9 -1.40 -17.31 -3.48
C VAL A 9 -2.09 -17.04 -2.15
N SER A 10 -2.35 -18.10 -1.39
CA SER A 10 -2.96 -18.03 -0.07
C SER A 10 -2.16 -18.90 0.89
N TYR A 11 -1.83 -18.34 2.05
CA TYR A 11 -1.08 -19.01 3.10
C TYR A 11 -1.76 -18.77 4.45
N PRO A 12 -1.88 -19.78 5.31
CA PRO A 12 -2.38 -19.58 6.66
C PRO A 12 -1.33 -18.82 7.48
N TYR A 13 -1.79 -17.98 8.39
CA TYR A 13 -0.98 -17.34 9.42
C TYR A 13 -1.69 -17.48 10.76
N SER A 14 -0.92 -17.58 11.84
CA SER A 14 -1.46 -17.76 13.19
C SER A 14 -1.97 -16.44 13.76
N VAL A 15 -3.07 -16.51 14.49
CA VAL A 15 -3.63 -15.41 15.29
C VAL A 15 -3.75 -15.90 16.74
N GLY A 16 -3.54 -15.01 17.72
CA GLY A 16 -3.68 -15.36 19.13
C GLY A 16 -5.09 -15.84 19.47
N SER A 17 -5.23 -16.77 20.42
CA SER A 17 -6.54 -17.35 20.79
C SER A 17 -7.54 -16.34 21.34
N GLU A 18 -7.05 -15.23 21.90
CA GLU A 18 -7.88 -14.14 22.45
C GLU A 18 -7.98 -12.94 21.49
N GLU A 19 -7.36 -13.02 20.31
CA GLU A 19 -7.35 -11.92 19.37
C GLU A 19 -8.60 -11.94 18.46
N PRO A 20 -9.39 -10.85 18.42
CA PRO A 20 -10.51 -10.76 17.50
C PRO A 20 -10.00 -10.68 16.06
N THR A 21 -10.76 -11.24 15.11
CA THR A 21 -10.42 -11.20 13.67
C THR A 21 -11.27 -10.21 12.88
N ASP A 22 -12.34 -9.69 13.47
CA ASP A 22 -13.22 -8.69 12.85
C ASP A 22 -12.47 -7.38 12.60
N ASN A 23 -12.68 -6.80 11.41
CA ASN A 23 -12.07 -5.54 10.97
C ASN A 23 -10.52 -5.50 11.08
N ARG A 24 -9.87 -6.63 10.78
CA ARG A 24 -8.40 -6.76 10.77
C ARG A 24 -7.84 -7.14 9.40
N THR A 25 -8.61 -6.95 8.34
CA THR A 25 -8.12 -7.26 6.99
C THR A 25 -7.13 -6.20 6.57
N LEU A 26 -5.97 -6.61 6.05
CA LEU A 26 -5.01 -5.71 5.45
C LEU A 26 -4.98 -5.97 3.94
N HIS A 27 -5.35 -4.95 3.18
CA HIS A 27 -5.17 -4.91 1.73
C HIS A 27 -3.93 -4.09 1.42
N SER A 28 -3.04 -4.62 0.59
CA SER A 28 -1.83 -3.92 0.15
C SER A 28 -1.70 -4.04 -1.36
N PHE A 29 -1.47 -2.91 -2.01
CA PHE A 29 -1.27 -2.83 -3.44
C PHE A 29 0.00 -2.04 -3.72
N ALA A 30 0.99 -2.70 -4.32
CA ALA A 30 2.31 -2.15 -4.55
C ALA A 30 2.63 -2.14 -6.04
N TYR A 31 3.18 -1.01 -6.50
CA TYR A 31 3.75 -0.85 -7.81
C TYR A 31 5.27 -0.93 -7.72
N VAL A 32 5.86 -1.85 -8.49
CA VAL A 32 7.32 -1.89 -8.70
C VAL A 32 7.67 -0.83 -9.72
N LEU A 33 8.54 0.09 -9.34
CA LEU A 33 9.00 1.17 -10.20
C LEU A 33 10.24 0.71 -10.98
N PRO A 34 10.43 1.23 -12.20
CA PRO A 34 11.68 1.06 -12.94
C PRO A 34 12.82 1.83 -12.23
N ASP A 35 13.99 1.90 -12.86
CA ASP A 35 15.05 2.78 -12.39
C ASP A 35 14.54 4.24 -12.29
N VAL A 36 14.74 4.85 -11.13
CA VAL A 36 14.30 6.22 -10.82
C VAL A 36 15.50 7.15 -10.70
N THR A 37 15.32 8.41 -11.10
CA THR A 37 16.29 9.46 -10.81
C THR A 37 16.00 10.06 -9.43
N PRO A 38 16.93 10.82 -8.82
CA PRO A 38 16.64 11.55 -7.58
C PRO A 38 15.39 12.44 -7.67
N GLU A 39 15.15 13.08 -8.82
CA GLU A 39 13.95 13.89 -9.06
C GLU A 39 12.68 13.04 -9.07
N HIS A 40 12.72 11.84 -9.67
CA HIS A 40 11.59 10.91 -9.61
C HIS A 40 11.32 10.43 -8.18
N SER A 41 12.36 10.13 -7.39
CA SER A 41 12.19 9.77 -5.97
C SER A 41 11.49 10.88 -5.20
N LEU A 42 11.96 12.12 -5.32
CA LEU A 42 11.33 13.26 -4.67
C LEU A 42 9.87 13.45 -5.15
N ALA A 43 9.61 13.27 -6.45
CA ALA A 43 8.25 13.33 -6.98
C ALA A 43 7.33 12.27 -6.35
N PHE A 44 7.80 11.04 -6.13
CA PHE A 44 7.03 9.99 -5.46
C PHE A 44 6.80 10.28 -3.97
N GLU A 45 7.76 10.88 -3.28
CA GLU A 45 7.57 11.35 -1.91
C GLU A 45 6.47 12.43 -1.82
N VAL A 46 6.56 13.45 -2.68
CA VAL A 46 5.57 14.54 -2.75
C VAL A 46 4.20 14.00 -3.14
N LEU A 47 4.14 13.09 -4.12
CA LEU A 47 2.90 12.44 -4.56
C LEU A 47 2.27 11.63 -3.42
N THR A 48 3.07 10.84 -2.69
CA THR A 48 2.61 10.07 -1.54
C THR A 48 2.04 10.99 -0.47
N HIS A 49 2.74 12.10 -0.18
CA HIS A 49 2.28 13.09 0.78
C HIS A 49 0.93 13.68 0.40
N ALA A 50 0.82 14.16 -0.84
CA ALA A 50 -0.37 14.79 -1.36
C ALA A 50 -1.59 13.85 -1.38
N LEU A 51 -1.38 12.57 -1.67
CA LEU A 51 -2.48 11.60 -1.84
C LEU A 51 -2.90 10.89 -0.55
N LEU A 52 -1.98 10.69 0.39
CA LEU A 52 -2.17 9.70 1.47
C LEU A 52 -1.79 10.17 2.88
N THR A 53 -1.01 11.24 3.06
CA THR A 53 -0.53 11.58 4.42
C THR A 53 -1.61 12.23 5.29
N SER A 54 -2.30 13.26 4.81
CA SER A 54 -3.31 13.97 5.63
C SER A 54 -4.68 13.28 5.62
N PRO A 55 -5.54 13.46 6.64
CA PRO A 55 -6.92 12.96 6.63
C PRO A 55 -7.79 13.53 5.50
N ALA A 56 -7.42 14.71 5.00
CA ALA A 56 -8.08 15.38 3.88
C ALA A 56 -7.50 14.99 2.51
N ALA A 57 -6.52 14.08 2.47
CA ALA A 57 -5.88 13.69 1.24
C ALA A 57 -6.88 12.95 0.33
N PRO A 58 -6.91 13.27 -0.98
CA PRO A 58 -8.01 12.91 -1.86
C PRO A 58 -8.13 11.39 -2.06
N LEU A 59 -7.01 10.68 -2.20
CA LEU A 59 -7.03 9.23 -2.39
C LEU A 59 -7.46 8.52 -1.09
N LYS A 60 -6.92 8.94 0.06
CA LYS A 60 -7.36 8.45 1.37
C LYS A 60 -8.86 8.61 1.56
N GLN A 61 -9.40 9.81 1.35
CA GLN A 61 -10.83 10.07 1.50
C GLN A 61 -11.68 9.24 0.54
N ALA A 62 -11.26 9.09 -0.71
CA ALA A 62 -11.97 8.30 -1.69
C ALA A 62 -12.07 6.82 -1.29
N LEU A 63 -10.98 6.22 -0.81
CA LEU A 63 -10.93 4.81 -0.42
C LEU A 63 -11.73 4.55 0.87
N VAL A 64 -11.64 5.44 1.86
CA VAL A 64 -12.46 5.34 3.09
C VAL A 64 -13.95 5.51 2.77
N LYS A 65 -14.31 6.52 1.96
CA LYS A 65 -15.70 6.75 1.55
C LYS A 65 -16.28 5.59 0.73
N ALA A 66 -15.45 4.89 -0.04
CA ALA A 66 -15.83 3.70 -0.78
C ALA A 66 -15.97 2.45 0.10
N GLY A 67 -15.58 2.51 1.38
CA GLY A 67 -15.66 1.38 2.31
C GLY A 67 -14.57 0.32 2.10
N ILE A 68 -13.45 0.67 1.46
CA ILE A 68 -12.33 -0.26 1.18
C ILE A 68 -11.51 -0.56 2.45
N GLY A 69 -11.51 0.37 3.40
CA GLY A 69 -10.88 0.23 4.71
C GLY A 69 -11.31 1.38 5.62
N SER A 70 -11.14 1.20 6.92
CA SER A 70 -11.38 2.23 7.93
C SER A 70 -10.18 3.17 8.08
N ASP A 71 -8.97 2.68 7.78
CA ASP A 71 -7.75 3.47 7.68
C ASP A 71 -7.01 3.13 6.38
N VAL A 72 -6.35 4.13 5.80
CA VAL A 72 -5.66 4.02 4.52
C VAL A 72 -4.33 4.74 4.62
N SER A 73 -3.27 4.07 4.21
CA SER A 73 -1.91 4.62 4.22
C SER A 73 -1.19 4.29 2.92
N GLY A 74 0.00 4.83 2.75
CA GLY A 74 0.89 4.44 1.68
C GLY A 74 2.25 5.02 1.87
N TYR A 75 3.20 4.48 1.12
CA TYR A 75 4.60 4.82 1.24
C TYR A 75 5.32 4.63 -0.08
N TYR A 76 6.39 5.39 -0.23
CA TYR A 76 7.41 5.19 -1.23
C TYR A 76 8.63 4.55 -0.55
N LEU A 77 9.18 3.49 -1.13
CA LEU A 77 10.34 2.76 -0.63
C LEU A 77 11.41 2.73 -1.70
N ASP A 78 12.53 3.41 -1.46
CA ASP A 78 13.67 3.55 -2.38
C ASP A 78 14.96 2.91 -1.85
N SER A 79 14.94 2.35 -0.64
CA SER A 79 16.09 1.69 0.00
C SER A 79 16.37 0.27 -0.51
N ILE A 80 15.72 -0.13 -1.62
CA ILE A 80 15.89 -1.43 -2.27
C ILE A 80 16.12 -1.24 -3.77
N ARG A 81 16.68 -2.27 -4.43
CA ARG A 81 17.11 -2.19 -5.84
C ARG A 81 16.02 -1.70 -6.80
N GLN A 82 14.81 -2.24 -6.68
CA GLN A 82 13.65 -1.77 -7.44
C GLN A 82 12.71 -1.05 -6.48
N PRO A 83 12.61 0.30 -6.55
CA PRO A 83 11.75 1.05 -5.65
C PRO A 83 10.28 0.63 -5.77
N LEU A 84 9.53 0.83 -4.70
CA LEU A 84 8.11 0.50 -4.64
C LEU A 84 7.29 1.73 -4.24
N TRP A 85 6.12 1.87 -4.83
CA TRP A 85 5.06 2.74 -4.31
C TRP A 85 3.86 1.90 -3.90
N THR A 86 3.46 2.02 -2.64
CA THR A 86 2.44 1.14 -2.04
C THR A 86 1.29 1.94 -1.47
N VAL A 87 0.08 1.42 -1.65
CA VAL A 87 -1.14 1.86 -0.97
C VAL A 87 -1.67 0.70 -0.13
N GLN A 88 -2.03 0.98 1.12
CA GLN A 88 -2.54 0.00 2.07
C GLN A 88 -3.87 0.47 2.64
N ALA A 89 -4.77 -0.47 2.89
CA ALA A 89 -6.02 -0.23 3.58
C ALA A 89 -6.18 -1.28 4.69
N THR A 90 -6.62 -0.83 5.86
CA THR A 90 -6.90 -1.69 7.01
C THR A 90 -8.32 -1.48 7.50
N GLY A 91 -8.91 -2.54 8.05
CA GLY A 91 -10.21 -2.49 8.71
C GLY A 91 -11.11 -3.65 8.34
#